data_AF-A0A4U6VXS5-F1
#
_entry.id   AF-A0A4U6VXS5-F1
#
_cell.length_a   1.000
_cell.length_b   1.000
_cell.length_c   1.000
_cell.angle_alpha   90.00
_cell.angle_beta   90.00
_cell.angle_gamma   90.00
#
_symmetry.space_group_name_H-M   'P 1'
#
loop_
_entity.id
_entity.type
_entity.pdbx_description
1 polymer ?
#
loop_
_entity_poly.entity_id
_entity_poly.type
_entity_poly.pdbx_seq_one_letter_code
_entity_poly.pdbx_strand_id
1 'polypeptide(L)'
;MQIIKQSAQKRKKSGKSIAQLGQQSNQSVAPLVVLSDFEKNLLEFSKDTNLTTAQLRGEDDIPTLPMPPKWKYEYGKELMWPRLVKYLLTKMYKLHQWYMEATTYGLIVMEVRVGDQDYFRGDDIIMVEMEELYMLFNQDALDKSLISCWVLMEIQTSCKMGYHDIGFMNPSIIFQDNLRDKPEEIMKNIFKFLEKNYYKNYILLPWNFE
;
A
#
# COMPACT_ATOMS: atom_id res chain seq x y z
N MET A 1 53.54 24.73 -87.24
CA MET A 1 52.45 24.85 -88.23
C MET A 1 51.18 25.27 -87.50
N GLN A 2 50.50 26.27 -88.06
CA GLN A 2 49.11 26.73 -87.87
C GLN A 2 48.63 27.22 -86.47
N ILE A 3 48.51 28.54 -86.41
CA ILE A 3 47.49 29.29 -85.66
C ILE A 3 46.14 29.03 -86.32
N ILE A 4 45.10 28.61 -85.60
CA ILE A 4 43.70 28.90 -85.97
C ILE A 4 42.88 29.23 -84.71
N LYS A 5 42.22 30.39 -84.80
CA LYS A 5 41.36 31.03 -83.80
C LYS A 5 40.01 30.31 -83.62
N GLN A 6 39.50 30.48 -82.41
CA GLN A 6 38.16 30.13 -81.93
C GLN A 6 37.02 30.63 -82.83
N SER A 7 35.95 29.82 -82.92
CA SER A 7 34.59 30.30 -83.12
C SER A 7 33.73 29.90 -81.92
N ALA A 8 33.16 30.90 -81.24
CA ALA A 8 32.37 30.74 -80.03
C ALA A 8 30.91 30.41 -80.37
N GLN A 9 30.45 29.21 -79.99
CA GLN A 9 29.02 28.86 -79.97
C GLN A 9 28.51 28.83 -78.52
N LYS A 10 27.60 29.76 -78.19
CA LYS A 10 26.93 29.85 -76.89
C LYS A 10 26.06 28.61 -76.64
N ARG A 11 26.34 27.87 -75.55
CA ARG A 11 25.47 26.78 -75.04
C ARG A 11 24.40 27.33 -74.08
N LYS A 12 23.14 26.94 -74.28
CA LYS A 12 22.00 27.21 -73.38
C LYS A 12 22.22 26.54 -72.02
N LYS A 13 22.07 27.30 -70.93
CA LYS A 13 22.16 26.80 -69.54
C LYS A 13 20.84 26.13 -69.14
N SER A 14 20.90 24.84 -68.78
CA SER A 14 19.80 24.09 -68.16
C SER A 14 19.74 24.43 -66.66
N GLY A 15 18.59 24.94 -66.20
CA GLY A 15 18.36 25.36 -64.81
C GLY A 15 18.14 24.15 -63.88
N LYS A 16 18.65 24.24 -62.65
CA LYS A 16 18.47 23.22 -61.59
C LYS A 16 17.00 23.19 -61.14
N SER A 17 16.36 22.02 -61.20
CA SER A 17 14.92 21.82 -60.92
C SER A 17 14.65 21.20 -59.54
N ILE A 18 15.47 21.49 -58.52
CA ILE A 18 15.26 20.97 -57.16
C ILE A 18 15.33 22.15 -56.19
N ALA A 19 14.21 22.42 -55.53
CA ALA A 19 14.08 23.45 -54.50
C ALA A 19 14.97 23.09 -53.28
N GLN A 20 15.74 24.04 -52.77
CA GLN A 20 16.56 23.84 -51.56
C GLN A 20 15.68 23.81 -50.30
N LEU A 21 16.20 23.27 -49.20
CA LEU A 21 15.49 22.96 -47.94
C LEU A 21 14.64 24.11 -47.32
N GLY A 22 14.87 25.37 -47.71
CA GLY A 22 14.06 26.53 -47.29
C GLY A 22 13.02 27.02 -48.30
N GLN A 23 12.93 26.40 -49.48
CA GLN A 23 11.91 26.66 -50.52
C GLN A 23 10.81 25.58 -50.55
N GLN A 24 10.97 24.50 -49.77
CA GLN A 24 9.95 23.49 -49.59
C GLN A 24 8.84 24.06 -48.69
N SER A 25 7.57 23.87 -49.07
CA SER A 25 6.46 24.26 -48.19
C SER A 25 6.59 23.54 -46.85
N ASN A 26 6.37 24.24 -45.74
CA ASN A 26 6.39 23.66 -44.40
C ASN A 26 5.40 22.48 -44.37
N GLN A 27 5.93 21.25 -44.32
CA GLN A 27 5.12 20.08 -44.10
C GLN A 27 4.62 20.15 -42.66
N SER A 28 3.32 20.39 -42.46
CA SER A 28 2.72 20.34 -41.13
C SER A 28 2.71 18.88 -40.67
N VAL A 29 3.65 18.51 -39.82
CA VAL A 29 3.59 17.25 -39.08
C VAL A 29 2.73 17.48 -37.84
N ALA A 30 1.97 16.47 -37.42
CA ALA A 30 1.25 16.54 -36.16
C ALA A 30 2.23 16.86 -35.01
N PRO A 31 1.81 17.66 -34.01
CA PRO A 31 2.67 18.01 -32.88
C PRO A 31 3.23 16.76 -32.20
N LEU A 32 4.51 16.78 -31.85
CA LEU A 32 5.14 15.70 -31.11
C LEU A 32 4.53 15.62 -29.71
N VAL A 33 3.76 14.55 -29.46
CA VAL A 33 3.25 14.25 -28.11
C VAL A 33 4.34 13.47 -27.37
N VAL A 34 5.04 14.15 -26.47
CA VAL A 34 6.01 13.51 -25.57
C VAL A 34 5.24 13.05 -24.33
N LEU A 35 5.11 11.73 -24.17
CA LEU A 35 4.51 11.14 -22.97
C LEU A 35 5.41 11.38 -21.75
N SER A 36 4.78 11.69 -20.62
CA SER A 36 5.45 11.72 -19.31
C SER A 36 5.92 10.32 -18.91
N ASP A 37 6.89 10.24 -18.00
CA ASP A 37 7.36 8.93 -17.50
C ASP A 37 6.26 8.18 -16.75
N PHE A 38 5.33 8.90 -16.11
CA PHE A 38 4.13 8.30 -15.53
C PHE A 38 3.25 7.63 -16.58
N GLU A 39 2.98 8.29 -17.71
CA GLU A 39 2.16 7.71 -18.79
C GLU A 39 2.85 6.53 -19.48
N LYS A 40 4.18 6.56 -19.61
CA LYS A 40 4.95 5.41 -20.11
C LYS A 40 4.81 4.21 -19.18
N ASN A 41 5.01 4.41 -17.88
CA ASN A 41 4.87 3.35 -16.88
C ASN A 41 3.43 2.81 -16.84
N LEU A 42 2.43 3.69 -16.95
CA LEU A 42 1.02 3.29 -16.97
C LEU A 42 0.68 2.47 -18.22
N LEU A 43 1.25 2.82 -19.38
CA LEU A 43 1.07 2.07 -20.62
C LEU A 43 1.80 0.72 -20.60
N GLU A 44 2.98 0.66 -19.98
CA GLU A 44 3.72 -0.60 -19.77
C GLU A 44 2.95 -1.54 -18.84
N PHE A 45 2.48 -1.00 -17.71
CA PHE A 45 1.66 -1.76 -16.76
C PHE A 45 0.32 -2.22 -17.37
N SER A 46 -0.32 -1.38 -18.19
CA SER A 46 -1.53 -1.73 -18.95
C SER A 46 -1.31 -2.92 -19.90
N LYS A 47 -0.12 -3.02 -20.53
CA LYS A 47 0.23 -4.16 -21.39
C LYS A 47 0.42 -5.44 -20.58
N ASP A 48 1.03 -5.34 -19.39
CA ASP A 48 1.32 -6.50 -18.55
C ASP A 48 0.05 -7.08 -17.90
N THR A 49 -0.89 -6.23 -17.51
CA THR A 49 -2.11 -6.64 -16.81
C THR A 49 -3.33 -6.83 -17.71
N ASN A 50 -3.24 -6.42 -18.99
CA ASN A 50 -4.38 -6.29 -19.90
C ASN A 50 -5.51 -5.38 -19.35
N LEU A 51 -5.19 -4.45 -18.45
CA LEU A 51 -6.14 -3.46 -17.93
C LEU A 51 -6.10 -2.19 -18.76
N THR A 52 -7.24 -1.49 -18.88
CA THR A 52 -7.30 -0.20 -19.56
C THR A 52 -6.66 0.91 -18.71
N THR A 53 -6.21 1.98 -19.35
CA THR A 53 -5.69 3.16 -18.64
C THR A 53 -6.72 3.77 -17.68
N ALA A 54 -8.02 3.72 -18.04
CA ALA A 54 -9.11 4.18 -17.20
C ALA A 54 -9.30 3.29 -15.95
N GLN A 55 -9.21 1.97 -16.10
CA GLN A 55 -9.23 1.02 -14.98
C GLN A 55 -8.06 1.23 -14.01
N LEU A 56 -6.86 1.47 -14.53
CA LEU A 56 -5.68 1.76 -13.71
C LEU A 56 -5.76 3.11 -12.97
N ARG A 57 -6.58 4.04 -13.48
CA ARG A 57 -6.86 5.33 -12.82
C ARG A 57 -8.04 5.28 -11.86
N GLY A 58 -8.71 4.13 -11.75
CA GLY A 58 -9.93 3.99 -10.95
C GLY A 58 -11.14 4.72 -11.56
N GLU A 59 -11.08 5.05 -12.84
CA GLU A 59 -12.18 5.68 -13.59
C GLU A 59 -13.19 4.64 -14.09
N ASP A 60 -12.73 3.40 -14.31
CA ASP A 60 -13.53 2.25 -14.74
C ASP A 60 -13.34 1.06 -13.78
N ASP A 61 -14.38 0.22 -13.66
CA ASP A 61 -14.32 -1.02 -12.89
C ASP A 61 -13.39 -2.06 -13.54
N ILE A 62 -12.57 -2.70 -12.70
CA ILE A 62 -11.74 -3.84 -13.10
C ILE A 62 -12.61 -5.10 -13.03
N PRO A 63 -12.73 -5.89 -14.12
CA PRO A 63 -13.45 -7.15 -14.13
C PRO A 63 -12.94 -8.06 -13.02
N THR A 64 -13.76 -8.23 -11.99
CA THR A 64 -13.46 -9.14 -10.90
C THR A 64 -13.94 -10.52 -11.31
N LEU A 65 -13.06 -11.52 -11.25
CA LEU A 65 -13.52 -12.91 -11.36
C LEU A 65 -14.54 -13.17 -10.26
N PRO A 66 -15.61 -13.95 -10.51
CA PRO A 66 -16.55 -14.31 -9.47
C PRO A 66 -15.77 -14.95 -8.32
N MET A 67 -15.75 -14.24 -7.19
CA MET A 67 -15.01 -14.66 -6.02
C MET A 67 -15.55 -16.04 -5.61
N PRO A 68 -14.70 -17.07 -5.48
CA PRO A 68 -15.16 -18.30 -4.85
C PRO A 68 -15.74 -17.96 -3.47
N PRO A 69 -16.79 -18.67 -3.03
CA PRO A 69 -17.45 -18.37 -1.76
C PRO A 69 -16.41 -18.32 -0.64
N LYS A 70 -16.43 -17.26 0.18
CA LYS A 70 -15.49 -17.09 1.29
C LYS A 70 -15.61 -18.30 2.23
N TRP A 71 -14.48 -18.81 2.71
CA TRP A 71 -14.48 -19.85 3.74
C TRP A 71 -15.24 -19.32 4.95
N LYS A 72 -16.30 -19.98 5.42
CA LYS A 72 -17.10 -19.47 6.54
C LYS A 72 -16.37 -19.73 7.85
N TYR A 73 -16.26 -18.71 8.70
CA TYR A 73 -15.72 -18.88 10.04
C TYR A 73 -16.64 -19.75 10.89
N GLU A 74 -16.04 -20.71 11.59
CA GLU A 74 -16.68 -21.53 12.61
C GLU A 74 -15.67 -21.75 13.75
N TYR A 75 -16.08 -21.48 14.99
CA TYR A 75 -15.21 -21.65 16.17
C TYR A 75 -14.69 -23.09 16.27
N GLY A 76 -13.38 -23.24 16.47
CA GLY A 76 -12.70 -24.53 16.55
C GLY A 76 -12.54 -25.27 15.21
N LYS A 77 -12.85 -24.60 14.09
CA LYS A 77 -12.53 -25.07 12.72
C LYS A 77 -11.39 -24.26 12.14
N GLU A 78 -10.82 -24.78 11.05
CA GLU A 78 -9.70 -24.16 10.35
C GLU A 78 -9.97 -22.67 10.02
N LEU A 79 -8.97 -21.82 10.24
CA LEU A 79 -9.07 -20.37 9.98
C LEU A 79 -9.10 -20.02 8.49
N MET A 80 -8.88 -21.00 7.62
CA MET A 80 -8.90 -20.87 6.18
C MET A 80 -9.25 -22.21 5.56
N TRP A 81 -9.38 -22.26 4.24
CA TRP A 81 -9.59 -23.51 3.50
C TRP A 81 -8.61 -24.62 3.95
N PRO A 82 -9.11 -25.80 4.37
CA PRO A 82 -8.25 -26.89 4.86
C PRO A 82 -7.13 -27.28 3.89
N ARG A 83 -7.42 -27.22 2.57
CA ARG A 83 -6.43 -27.48 1.50
C ARG A 83 -5.28 -26.48 1.45
N LEU A 84 -5.46 -25.27 1.97
CA LEU A 84 -4.46 -24.19 2.00
C LEU A 84 -3.62 -24.19 3.27
N VAL A 85 -4.09 -24.81 4.35
CA VAL A 85 -3.37 -24.87 5.64
C VAL A 85 -1.95 -25.42 5.47
N LYS A 86 -1.78 -26.43 4.59
CA LYS A 86 -0.45 -27.02 4.29
C LYS A 86 0.52 -26.09 3.53
N TYR A 87 0.02 -25.01 2.96
CA TYR A 87 0.80 -24.01 2.22
C TYR A 87 1.03 -22.72 3.02
N LEU A 88 0.59 -22.68 4.28
CA LEU A 88 0.84 -21.55 5.16
C LEU A 88 2.33 -21.33 5.38
N LEU A 89 2.72 -20.05 5.48
CA LEU A 89 4.02 -19.67 5.99
C LEU A 89 4.22 -20.25 7.40
N THR A 90 5.46 -20.59 7.74
CA THR A 90 5.77 -21.30 9.00
C THR A 90 5.19 -20.65 10.25
N LYS A 91 5.18 -19.30 10.32
CA LYS A 91 4.62 -18.57 11.47
C LYS A 91 3.09 -18.64 11.51
N MET A 92 2.43 -18.47 10.36
CA MET A 92 0.97 -18.60 10.23
C MET A 92 0.53 -20.02 10.53
N TYR A 93 1.28 -21.04 10.08
CA TYR A 93 0.98 -22.44 10.40
C TYR A 93 1.05 -22.71 11.90
N LYS A 94 2.08 -22.20 12.60
CA LYS A 94 2.19 -22.34 14.06
C LYS A 94 1.05 -21.64 14.80
N LEU A 95 0.68 -20.43 14.36
CA LEU A 95 -0.45 -19.70 14.92
C LEU A 95 -1.77 -20.46 14.71
N HIS A 96 -1.97 -21.05 13.53
CA HIS A 96 -3.12 -21.90 13.25
C HIS A 96 -3.15 -23.12 14.17
N GLN A 97 -2.03 -23.85 14.32
CA GLN A 97 -1.97 -25.00 15.22
C GLN A 97 -2.29 -24.62 16.67
N TRP A 98 -1.72 -23.51 17.15
CA TRP A 98 -2.02 -22.98 18.47
C TRP A 98 -3.51 -22.66 18.62
N TYR A 99 -4.14 -22.02 17.63
CA TYR A 99 -5.58 -21.73 17.65
C TYR A 99 -6.41 -23.03 17.70
N MET A 100 -6.07 -24.04 16.90
CA MET A 100 -6.77 -25.33 16.92
C MET A 100 -6.67 -25.99 18.31
N GLU A 101 -5.51 -25.90 18.96
CA GLU A 101 -5.34 -26.42 20.31
C GLU A 101 -6.09 -25.57 21.35
N ALA A 102 -5.97 -24.24 21.29
CA ALA A 102 -6.61 -23.31 22.22
C ALA A 102 -8.14 -23.48 22.23
N THR A 103 -8.75 -23.64 21.06
CA THR A 103 -10.20 -23.83 20.93
C THR A 103 -10.69 -25.17 21.49
N THR A 104 -9.85 -26.22 21.50
CA THR A 104 -10.17 -27.49 22.18
C THR A 104 -10.24 -27.36 23.69
N TYR A 105 -9.46 -26.42 24.26
CA TYR A 105 -9.54 -26.05 25.67
C TYR A 105 -10.68 -25.07 25.98
N GLY A 106 -11.45 -24.64 24.98
CA GLY A 106 -12.55 -23.69 25.16
C GLY A 106 -12.12 -22.23 25.28
N LEU A 107 -10.89 -21.88 24.86
CA LEU A 107 -10.44 -20.49 24.83
C LEU A 107 -11.15 -19.72 23.72
N ILE A 108 -11.96 -18.73 24.13
CA ILE A 108 -12.73 -17.86 23.23
C ILE A 108 -11.98 -16.56 22.87
N VAL A 109 -11.01 -16.17 23.70
CA VAL A 109 -10.19 -14.97 23.52
C VAL A 109 -8.73 -15.27 23.83
N MET A 110 -7.83 -14.57 23.15
CA MET A 110 -6.42 -14.47 23.50
C MET A 110 -6.23 -13.18 24.31
N GLU A 111 -5.81 -13.32 25.55
CA GLU A 111 -5.52 -12.18 26.43
C GLU A 111 -4.08 -11.73 26.24
N VAL A 112 -3.88 -10.49 25.80
CA VAL A 112 -2.56 -9.88 25.64
C VAL A 112 -2.39 -8.79 26.70
N ARG A 113 -1.49 -9.03 27.65
CA ARG A 113 -1.20 -8.09 28.73
C ARG A 113 -0.38 -6.93 28.22
N VAL A 114 -0.79 -5.73 28.62
CA VAL A 114 -0.15 -4.46 28.32
C VAL A 114 0.32 -3.88 29.65
N GLY A 115 1.60 -3.50 29.73
CA GLY A 115 2.15 -2.89 30.94
C GLY A 115 2.00 -1.37 30.92
N ASP A 116 2.06 -0.74 32.10
CA ASP A 116 2.10 0.73 32.20
C ASP A 116 3.21 1.36 31.34
N GLN A 117 4.36 0.69 31.22
CA GLN A 117 5.50 1.17 30.44
C GLN A 117 5.22 1.29 28.93
N ASP A 118 4.22 0.59 28.40
CA ASP A 118 3.92 0.57 26.96
C ASP A 118 3.14 1.82 26.53
N TYR A 119 2.19 2.28 27.35
CA TYR A 119 1.31 3.42 27.02
C TYR A 119 1.17 4.49 28.13
N PHE A 120 1.83 4.33 29.26
CA PHE A 120 1.78 5.24 30.42
C PHE A 120 0.35 5.43 30.98
N ARG A 121 -0.47 4.38 31.04
CA ARG A 121 -1.87 4.44 31.50
C ARG A 121 -2.23 3.39 32.57
N GLY A 122 -1.25 2.71 33.13
CA GLY A 122 -1.44 1.53 33.96
C GLY A 122 -1.46 0.25 33.14
N ASP A 123 -1.55 -0.88 33.84
CA ASP A 123 -1.66 -2.18 33.23
C ASP A 123 -3.05 -2.37 32.62
N ASP A 124 -3.10 -3.01 31.44
CA ASP A 124 -4.32 -3.24 30.67
C ASP A 124 -4.26 -4.63 29.99
N ILE A 125 -5.40 -5.07 29.43
CA ILE A 125 -5.50 -6.34 28.71
C ILE A 125 -6.23 -6.11 27.39
N ILE A 126 -5.55 -6.42 26.28
CA ILE A 126 -6.19 -6.51 24.96
C ILE A 126 -6.80 -7.90 24.86
N MET A 127 -8.12 -7.96 24.67
CA MET A 127 -8.85 -9.19 24.41
C MET A 127 -8.98 -9.36 22.89
N VAL A 128 -8.27 -10.33 22.32
CA VAL A 128 -8.37 -10.66 20.90
C VAL A 128 -9.31 -11.84 20.75
N GLU A 129 -10.46 -11.63 20.13
CA GLU A 129 -11.41 -12.71 19.86
C GLU A 129 -10.82 -13.70 18.85
N MET A 130 -11.13 -14.98 19.02
CA MET A 130 -10.61 -16.01 18.13
C MET A 130 -11.02 -15.82 16.65
N GLU A 131 -12.15 -15.15 16.41
CA GLU A 131 -12.61 -14.76 15.06
C GLU A 131 -11.66 -13.78 14.36
N GLU A 132 -10.97 -12.94 15.12
CA GLU A 132 -10.02 -11.97 14.56
C GLU A 132 -8.84 -12.67 13.88
N LEU A 133 -8.43 -13.84 14.39
CA LEU A 133 -7.42 -14.66 13.72
C LEU A 133 -7.92 -15.16 12.36
N TYR A 134 -9.22 -15.44 12.22
CA TYR A 134 -9.78 -15.79 10.93
C TYR A 134 -9.73 -14.59 9.96
N MET A 135 -10.05 -13.38 10.42
CA MET A 135 -9.93 -12.17 9.60
C MET A 135 -8.48 -11.95 9.13
N LEU A 136 -7.51 -12.12 10.04
CA LEU A 136 -6.08 -12.06 9.73
C LEU A 136 -5.66 -13.07 8.66
N PHE A 137 -6.12 -14.31 8.74
CA PHE A 137 -5.76 -15.36 7.78
C PHE A 137 -6.33 -15.14 6.38
N ASN A 138 -7.48 -14.48 6.30
CA ASN A 138 -8.16 -14.19 5.05
C ASN A 138 -7.86 -12.79 4.51
N GLN A 139 -6.92 -12.06 5.13
CA GLN A 139 -6.51 -10.69 4.76
C GLN A 139 -7.71 -9.75 4.65
N ASP A 140 -8.63 -9.87 5.61
CA ASP A 140 -9.85 -9.06 5.67
C ASP A 140 -9.68 -7.91 6.68
N ALA A 141 -10.77 -7.18 6.94
CA ALA A 141 -10.84 -6.12 7.92
C ALA A 141 -10.39 -6.62 9.30
N LEU A 142 -9.33 -6.02 9.82
CA LEU A 142 -8.77 -6.34 11.13
C LEU A 142 -9.42 -5.46 12.20
N ASP A 143 -9.85 -6.05 13.31
CA ASP A 143 -10.33 -5.29 14.44
C ASP A 143 -9.20 -4.50 15.14
N LYS A 144 -9.61 -3.47 15.88
CA LYS A 144 -8.72 -2.64 16.71
C LYS A 144 -7.88 -3.48 17.68
N SER A 145 -8.36 -4.63 18.14
CA SER A 145 -7.63 -5.53 19.04
C SER A 145 -6.35 -6.07 18.38
N LEU A 146 -6.42 -6.55 17.13
CA LEU A 146 -5.24 -6.99 16.37
C LEU A 146 -4.31 -5.84 16.02
N ILE A 147 -4.85 -4.68 15.62
CA ILE A 147 -4.04 -3.49 15.36
C ILE A 147 -3.31 -3.06 16.63
N SER A 148 -3.97 -3.12 17.79
CA SER A 148 -3.35 -2.81 19.09
C SER A 148 -2.23 -3.79 19.44
N CYS A 149 -2.40 -5.09 19.17
CA CYS A 149 -1.33 -6.08 19.33
C CYS A 149 -0.14 -5.80 18.41
N TRP A 150 -0.38 -5.42 17.15
CA TRP A 150 0.70 -5.06 16.24
C TRP A 150 1.46 -3.83 16.73
N VAL A 151 0.76 -2.77 17.13
CA VAL A 151 1.40 -1.56 17.69
C VAL A 151 2.23 -1.90 18.93
N LEU A 152 1.72 -2.76 19.82
CA LEU A 152 2.48 -3.23 20.98
C LEU A 152 3.76 -3.97 20.59
N MET A 153 3.71 -4.83 19.56
CA MET A 153 4.90 -5.50 19.04
C MET A 153 5.90 -4.50 18.43
N GLU A 154 5.44 -3.45 17.75
CA GLU A 154 6.30 -2.40 17.21
C GLU A 154 6.98 -1.57 18.31
N ILE A 155 6.27 -1.25 19.39
CA ILE A 155 6.85 -0.61 20.58
C ILE A 155 7.98 -1.47 21.13
N GLN A 156 7.71 -2.75 21.38
CA GLN A 156 8.70 -3.69 21.94
C GLN A 156 9.89 -3.88 21.01
N THR A 157 9.66 -3.93 19.69
CA THR A 157 10.72 -4.06 18.68
C THR A 157 11.57 -2.80 18.63
N SER A 158 10.96 -1.63 18.65
CA SER A 158 11.65 -0.34 18.67
C SER A 158 12.52 -0.19 19.92
N CYS A 159 12.00 -0.59 21.09
CA CYS A 159 12.78 -0.65 22.33
C CYS A 159 13.99 -1.58 22.23
N LYS A 160 13.83 -2.76 21.61
CA LYS A 160 14.92 -3.73 21.43
C LYS A 160 15.99 -3.26 20.45
N MET A 161 15.58 -2.55 19.39
CA MET A 161 16.47 -2.06 18.34
C MET A 161 17.10 -0.70 18.67
N GLY A 162 16.66 -0.03 19.75
CA GLY A 162 17.14 1.30 20.14
C GLY A 162 16.51 2.45 19.32
N TYR A 163 15.37 2.22 18.67
CA TYR A 163 14.62 3.25 17.96
C TYR A 163 13.76 4.02 18.97
N HIS A 164 14.21 5.21 19.34
CA HIS A 164 13.59 6.04 20.38
C HIS A 164 12.96 7.32 19.85
N ASP A 165 13.09 7.57 18.56
CA ASP A 165 12.61 8.77 17.86
C ASP A 165 11.12 8.69 17.48
N ILE A 166 10.50 7.50 17.56
CA ILE A 166 9.08 7.28 17.20
C ILE A 166 8.26 6.93 18.46
N GLY A 167 7.16 7.65 18.66
CA GLY A 167 6.12 7.36 19.65
C GLY A 167 4.95 6.62 19.02
N PHE A 168 4.28 5.73 19.76
CA PHE A 168 3.19 4.92 19.26
C PHE A 168 1.94 5.14 20.10
N MET A 169 0.89 5.73 19.52
CA MET A 169 -0.35 5.95 20.25
C MET A 169 -1.19 4.67 20.27
N ASN A 170 -1.81 4.37 21.42
CA ASN A 170 -2.68 3.21 21.56
C ASN A 170 -3.91 3.35 20.64
N PRO A 171 -4.16 2.42 19.69
CA PRO A 171 -5.32 2.49 18.80
C PRO A 171 -6.66 2.55 19.55
N SER A 172 -6.74 1.87 20.71
CA SER A 172 -7.95 1.87 21.53
C SER A 172 -8.27 3.26 22.11
N ILE A 173 -7.32 4.18 22.21
CA ILE A 173 -7.56 5.55 22.68
C ILE A 173 -8.15 6.41 21.57
N ILE A 174 -7.64 6.26 20.35
CA ILE A 174 -8.00 7.09 19.20
C ILE A 174 -9.18 6.52 18.40
N PHE A 175 -9.70 5.37 18.80
CA PHE A 175 -10.89 4.79 18.20
C PHE A 175 -12.11 5.72 18.36
N GLN A 176 -12.81 5.98 17.25
CA GLN A 176 -13.84 7.02 17.15
C GLN A 176 -14.97 6.86 18.17
N ASP A 177 -15.41 5.64 18.45
CA ASP A 177 -16.50 5.40 19.41
C ASP A 177 -16.10 5.85 20.82
N ASN A 178 -14.85 5.58 21.21
CA ASN A 178 -14.35 6.00 22.51
C ASN A 178 -14.33 7.53 22.61
N LEU A 179 -13.95 8.24 21.54
CA LEU A 179 -13.97 9.71 21.49
C LEU A 179 -15.36 10.30 21.71
N ARG A 180 -16.42 9.61 21.27
CA ARG A 180 -17.80 10.03 21.49
C ARG A 180 -18.23 9.81 22.93
N ASP A 181 -17.87 8.66 23.50
CA ASP A 181 -18.35 8.25 24.83
C ASP A 181 -17.63 8.97 25.98
N LYS A 182 -16.31 9.18 25.86
CA LYS A 182 -15.46 9.69 26.95
C LYS A 182 -14.42 10.72 26.48
N PRO A 183 -14.85 11.85 25.90
CA PRO A 183 -13.94 12.82 25.30
C PRO A 183 -12.93 13.40 26.30
N GLU A 184 -13.34 13.74 27.52
CA GLU A 184 -12.43 14.35 28.52
C GLU A 184 -11.32 13.38 28.98
N GLU A 185 -11.67 12.11 29.21
CA GLU A 185 -10.70 11.09 29.61
C GLU A 185 -9.70 10.83 28.49
N ILE A 186 -10.17 10.77 27.25
CA ILE A 186 -9.32 10.52 26.09
C ILE A 186 -8.40 11.69 25.82
N MET A 187 -8.92 12.92 25.87
CA MET A 187 -8.09 14.11 25.75
C MET A 187 -6.98 14.11 26.81
N LYS A 188 -7.30 13.78 28.06
CA LYS A 188 -6.30 13.65 29.13
C LYS A 188 -5.26 12.57 28.82
N ASN A 189 -5.68 11.40 28.31
CA ASN A 189 -4.77 10.32 27.93
C ASN A 189 -3.87 10.71 26.77
N ILE A 190 -4.39 11.41 25.76
CA ILE A 190 -3.63 11.93 24.62
C ILE A 190 -2.60 12.95 25.12
N PHE A 191 -3.00 13.93 25.94
CA PHE A 191 -2.06 14.92 26.50
C PHE A 191 -0.96 14.25 27.33
N LYS A 192 -1.32 13.29 28.19
CA LYS A 192 -0.34 12.53 28.97
C LYS A 192 0.65 11.79 28.07
N PHE A 193 0.15 11.15 27.00
CA PHE A 193 1.01 10.48 26.03
C PHE A 193 1.99 11.45 25.34
N LEU A 194 1.49 12.60 24.88
CA LEU A 194 2.31 13.63 24.23
C LEU A 194 3.36 14.21 25.18
N GLU A 195 2.99 14.48 26.43
CA GLU A 195 3.92 14.94 27.47
C GLU A 195 5.03 13.92 27.72
N LYS A 196 4.73 12.62 27.72
CA LYS A 196 5.75 11.57 27.90
C LYS A 196 6.63 11.34 26.67
N ASN A 197 6.16 11.73 25.48
CA ASN A 197 6.87 11.52 24.23
C ASN A 197 7.37 12.83 23.59
N TYR A 198 7.47 13.93 24.36
CA TYR A 198 7.82 15.27 23.84
C TYR A 198 9.18 15.34 23.12
N TYR A 199 10.10 14.43 23.44
CA TYR A 199 11.45 14.37 22.88
C TYR A 199 11.52 13.56 21.58
N LYS A 200 10.41 12.94 21.15
CA LYS A 200 10.34 12.11 19.96
C LYS A 200 10.06 12.96 18.72
N ASN A 201 10.64 12.55 17.59
CA ASN A 201 10.51 13.26 16.32
C ASN A 201 9.21 12.93 15.59
N TYR A 202 8.72 11.70 15.77
CA TYR A 202 7.54 11.19 15.08
C TYR A 202 6.58 10.52 16.05
N ILE A 203 5.29 10.58 15.73
CA ILE A 203 4.24 9.88 16.45
C ILE A 203 3.41 9.10 15.43
N LEU A 204 3.32 7.78 15.61
CA LEU A 204 2.41 6.94 14.85
C LEU A 204 1.02 7.02 15.46
N LEU A 205 0.06 7.42 14.62
CA LEU A 205 -1.36 7.49 14.93
C LEU A 205 -2.12 6.47 14.07
N PRO A 206 -2.42 5.28 14.61
CA PRO A 206 -3.20 4.25 13.91
C PRO A 206 -4.68 4.64 13.86
N TRP A 207 -5.00 5.55 12.94
CA TRP A 207 -6.35 6.10 12.75
C TRP A 207 -7.14 5.29 11.71
N ASN A 208 -8.40 4.99 12.03
CA ASN A 208 -9.33 4.37 11.10
C ASN A 208 -10.06 5.46 10.31
N PHE A 209 -9.78 5.58 9.01
CA PHE A 209 -10.48 6.47 8.10
C PHE A 209 -11.69 5.71 7.54
N GLU A 210 -12.89 5.98 8.05
CA GLU A 210 -14.13 5.53 7.40
C GLU A 210 -14.22 5.98 5.94
#